data_AF-A0A424JVC9-F1
#
_entry.id   AF-A0A424JVC9-F1
#
_cell.length_a   1.000
_cell.length_b   1.000
_cell.length_c   1.000
_cell.angle_alpha   90.00
_cell.angle_beta   90.00
_cell.angle_gamma   90.00
#
_symmetry.space_group_name_H-M   'P 1'
#
loop_
_entity.id
_entity.type
_entity.pdbx_description
1 polymer ?
#
loop_
_entity_poly.entity_id
_entity_poly.type
_entity_poly.pdbx_seq_one_letter_code
_entity_poly.pdbx_strand_id
1 'polypeptide(L)' 'MLPLGAHANPTTETKENDFLDLVDGKGNVLVQGKGVSDVNAKARAEGLKFPALGYWSPEGHCFITPAPGDCNGVFKK' A
#
# COMPACT_ATOMS: atom_id res chain seq x y z
N MET A 1 -11.52 20.57 18.46
CA MET A 1 -11.79 20.06 17.11
C MET A 1 -10.59 19.22 16.69
N LEU A 2 -10.70 17.89 16.69
CA LEU A 2 -9.68 17.01 16.13
C LEU A 2 -9.77 17.13 14.60
N PRO A 3 -8.68 17.34 13.86
CA PRO A 3 -8.76 17.26 12.42
C PRO A 3 -9.07 15.80 12.08
N LEU A 4 -10.18 15.59 11.39
CA LEU A 4 -10.47 14.34 10.71
C LEU A 4 -9.29 14.08 9.76
N GLY A 5 -8.33 13.28 10.22
CA GLY A 5 -7.31 12.67 9.39
C GLY A 5 -8.00 11.71 8.44
N ALA A 6 -8.67 12.26 7.44
CA ALA A 6 -9.00 11.55 6.22
C ALA A 6 -7.67 11.35 5.49
N HIS A 7 -6.87 10.41 6.00
CA HIS A 7 -5.83 9.79 5.21
C HIS A 7 -6.58 9.04 4.13
N ALA A 8 -6.82 9.71 3.00
CA ALA A 8 -7.33 9.04 1.81
C ALA A 8 -6.38 7.87 1.56
N ASN A 9 -6.89 6.65 1.72
CA ASN A 9 -6.20 5.50 1.14
C ASN A 9 -5.98 5.88 -0.33
N PRO A 10 -4.75 5.82 -0.85
CA PRO A 10 -4.53 5.92 -2.28
C PRO A 10 -5.59 5.03 -2.94
N THR A 11 -6.46 5.57 -3.79
CA THR A 11 -7.43 4.78 -4.56
C THR A 11 -6.85 4.37 -5.92
N THR A 12 -5.59 4.71 -6.14
CA THR A 12 -4.83 4.54 -7.36
C THR A 12 -3.44 4.06 -7.02
N GLU A 13 -2.88 3.24 -7.90
CA GLU A 13 -1.52 2.75 -7.75
C GLU A 13 -0.50 3.85 -8.02
N THR A 14 0.63 3.73 -7.33
CA THR A 14 1.85 4.49 -7.59
C THR A 14 2.44 4.02 -8.91
N LYS A 15 3.07 4.90 -9.70
CA LYS A 15 3.80 4.47 -10.90
C LYS A 15 4.97 3.58 -10.51
N GLU A 16 5.35 2.64 -11.38
CA GLU A 16 6.39 1.66 -11.09
C GLU A 16 7.70 2.28 -10.56
N ASN A 17 8.28 3.24 -11.28
CA ASN A 17 9.54 3.88 -10.84
C ASN A 17 9.38 4.59 -9.48
N ASP A 18 8.30 5.33 -9.29
CA ASP A 18 8.02 6.01 -8.01
C ASP A 18 7.81 4.97 -6.88
N PHE A 19 7.26 3.80 -7.19
CA PHE A 19 7.08 2.71 -6.24
C PHE A 19 8.41 2.03 -5.89
N LEU A 20 9.30 1.82 -6.86
CA LEU A 20 10.64 1.29 -6.63
C LEU A 20 11.45 2.22 -5.72
N ASP A 21 11.36 3.53 -5.92
CA ASP A 21 11.98 4.52 -5.02
C ASP A 21 11.45 4.40 -3.57
N LEU A 22 10.17 4.06 -3.40
CA LEU A 22 9.59 3.79 -2.07
C LEU A 22 10.12 2.48 -1.48
N VAL A 23 10.32 1.43 -2.26
CA VAL A 23 10.88 0.16 -1.77
C VAL A 23 12.30 0.37 -1.25
N ASP A 24 13.10 1.18 -1.94
CA ASP A 24 14.49 1.50 -1.56
C ASP A 24 14.60 2.49 -0.39
N GLY A 25 13.47 3.11 0.00
CA GLY A 25 13.42 4.10 1.07
C GLY A 25 13.79 3.52 2.44
N LYS A 26 14.77 4.13 3.12
CA LYS A 26 15.19 3.69 4.46
C LYS A 26 14.03 3.70 5.47
N GLY A 27 13.85 2.59 6.17
CA GLY A 27 12.80 2.41 7.17
C GLY A 27 11.41 2.15 6.58
N ASN A 28 11.34 1.91 5.27
CA ASN A 28 10.13 1.43 4.61
C ASN A 28 10.07 -0.10 4.68
N VAL A 29 8.84 -0.61 4.66
CA VAL A 29 8.53 -2.04 4.71
C VAL A 29 7.63 -2.36 3.53
N LEU A 30 8.04 -3.32 2.72
CA LEU A 30 7.26 -3.88 1.63
C LEU A 30 6.37 -5.01 2.14
N VAL A 31 5.07 -4.92 1.84
CA VAL A 31 4.06 -5.93 2.18
C VAL A 31 3.37 -6.39 0.91
N GLN A 32 3.21 -7.69 0.74
CA GLN A 32 2.50 -8.29 -0.40
C GLN A 32 1.23 -9.02 0.04
N GLY A 33 0.15 -8.88 -0.74
CA GLY A 33 -1.11 -9.57 -0.51
C GLY A 33 -2.04 -9.60 -1.71
N LYS A 34 -3.14 -10.35 -1.62
CA LYS A 34 -4.17 -10.42 -2.67
C LYS A 34 -5.06 -9.18 -2.66
N GLY A 35 -4.72 -8.19 -3.49
CA GLY A 35 -5.35 -6.87 -3.53
C GLY A 35 -5.06 -5.99 -2.30
N VAL A 36 -5.50 -4.73 -2.37
CA VAL A 36 -5.19 -3.70 -1.35
C VAL A 36 -5.70 -4.07 0.04
N SER A 37 -6.83 -4.78 0.13
CA SER A 37 -7.43 -5.19 1.40
C SER A 37 -6.55 -6.16 2.18
N ASP A 38 -5.97 -7.17 1.51
CA ASP A 38 -5.09 -8.14 2.14
C ASP A 38 -3.75 -7.50 2.54
N VAL A 39 -3.17 -6.67 1.65
CA VAL A 39 -1.98 -5.87 1.97
C VAL A 39 -2.20 -5.04 3.24
N ASN A 40 -3.34 -4.35 3.34
CA ASN A 40 -3.66 -3.53 4.50
C ASN A 40 -3.96 -4.35 5.76
N ALA A 41 -4.53 -5.55 5.64
CA ALA A 41 -4.72 -6.45 6.76
C ALA A 41 -3.36 -6.90 7.33
N LYS A 42 -2.42 -7.30 6.46
CA LYS A 42 -1.06 -7.70 6.85
C LYS A 42 -0.27 -6.57 7.46
N ALA A 43 -0.29 -5.39 6.84
CA ALA A 43 0.40 -4.21 7.38
C ALA A 43 -0.11 -3.83 8.79
N ARG A 44 -1.42 -3.95 9.05
CA ARG A 44 -1.98 -3.75 10.41
C ARG A 44 -1.52 -4.82 11.38
N ALA A 45 -1.49 -6.09 10.95
CA ALA A 45 -1.01 -7.19 11.79
C ALA A 45 0.47 -7.03 12.20
N GLU A 46 1.26 -6.38 11.34
CA GLU A 46 2.66 -6.05 11.60
C GLU A 46 2.89 -4.73 12.35
N GLY A 47 1.82 -4.00 12.68
CA GLY A 47 1.88 -2.72 13.38
C GLY A 47 2.46 -1.57 12.57
N LEU A 48 2.41 -1.66 11.23
CA LEU A 48 2.96 -0.64 10.33
C LEU A 48 2.09 0.62 10.32
N LYS A 49 2.72 1.75 10.00
CA LYS A 49 2.05 3.05 9.98
C LYS A 49 1.23 3.25 8.71
N PHE A 50 0.03 3.77 8.90
CA PHE A 50 -0.88 4.19 7.83
C PHE A 50 -0.84 5.71 7.62
N PRO A 51 -1.14 6.19 6.40
CA PRO A 51 -1.46 5.41 5.20
C PRO A 51 -0.20 4.73 4.61
N ALA A 52 -0.41 3.78 3.69
CA ALA A 52 0.68 3.31 2.85
C ALA A 52 1.31 4.49 2.09
N LEU A 53 2.61 4.42 1.87
CA LEU A 53 3.35 5.36 1.02
C LEU A 53 3.01 5.16 -0.45
N GLY A 54 2.70 3.93 -0.85
CA GLY A 54 2.31 3.58 -2.21
C GLY A 54 1.79 2.15 -2.31
N TYR A 55 1.01 1.89 -3.35
CA TYR A 55 0.62 0.55 -3.76
C TYR A 55 0.97 0.34 -5.22
N TRP A 56 1.32 -0.89 -5.57
CA TRP A 56 1.63 -1.23 -6.95
C TRP A 56 1.47 -2.72 -7.22
N SER A 57 1.02 -3.00 -8.43
CA SER A 57 0.98 -4.32 -9.07
C SER A 57 1.41 -4.17 -10.53
N PRO A 58 2.05 -5.19 -11.13
CA PRO A 58 2.39 -5.16 -12.55
C PRO A 58 1.18 -4.95 -13.46
N GLU A 59 0.01 -5.46 -13.06
CA GLU A 59 -1.21 -5.46 -13.86
C GLU A 59 -2.15 -4.27 -13.57
N GLY A 60 -1.84 -3.41 -12.58
CA GLY A 60 -2.69 -2.28 -12.21
C GLY A 60 -4.00 -2.66 -11.53
N HIS A 61 -4.01 -3.73 -10.71
CA HIS A 61 -5.21 -4.32 -10.13
C HIS A 61 -5.37 -4.23 -8.60
N CYS A 62 -4.48 -3.54 -7.89
CA CYS A 62 -4.51 -3.44 -6.43
C CYS A 62 -5.88 -3.02 -5.88
N PHE A 63 -6.60 -2.16 -6.61
CA PHE A 63 -7.89 -1.59 -6.21
C PHE A 63 -9.10 -2.24 -6.89
N ILE A 64 -8.91 -3.32 -7.66
CA ILE A 64 -9.99 -4.05 -8.31
C ILE A 64 -10.62 -5.04 -7.32
N THR A 65 -11.95 -5.12 -7.32
CA THR A 65 -12.72 -6.07 -6.49
C THR A 65 -13.59 -6.95 -7.39
N PRO A 66 -13.52 -8.30 -7.28
CA PRO A 66 -12.61 -9.07 -6.44
C PRO A 66 -11.14 -8.88 -6.85
N ALA A 67 -10.21 -9.05 -5.92
CA ALA A 67 -8.78 -8.91 -6.19
C ALA A 67 -8.33 -10.01 -7.17
N PRO A 68 -7.89 -9.65 -8.39
CA PRO A 68 -7.54 -10.66 -9.39
C PRO A 68 -6.12 -11.21 -9.22
N GLY A 69 -5.27 -10.56 -8.40
CA GLY A 69 -3.89 -11.00 -8.19
C GLY A 69 -3.19 -10.31 -7.02
N ASP A 70 -1.86 -10.37 -7.07
CA ASP A 70 -0.99 -9.82 -6.03
C ASP A 70 -0.87 -8.30 -6.12
N CYS A 71 -0.93 -7.66 -4.97
CA CYS A 71 -0.70 -6.24 -4.78
C CYS A 71 0.45 -6.07 -3.78
N ASN A 72 1.25 -5.03 -3.97
CA ASN A 72 2.30 -4.64 -3.06
C ASN A 72 1.92 -3.30 -2.43
N GLY A 73 2.24 -3.13 -1.15
CA GLY A 73 2.14 -1.86 -0.45
C GLY A 73 3.44 -1.56 0.29
N VAL A 74 3.86 -0.29 0.27
CA VAL A 74 5.00 0.17 1.06
C VAL A 74 4.49 1.00 2.24
N PHE A 75 4.97 0.69 3.44
CA PHE A 75 4.59 1.36 4.67
C PHE A 75 5.82 1.85 5.44
N LYS A 76 5.63 2.76 6.37
CA LYS A 76 6.66 3.06 7.39
C LYS A 76 6.56 2.04 8.52
N LYS A 77 7.72 1.65 9.07
CA LYS A 77 7.77 0.92 10.34
C LYS A 77 7.20 1.75 11.49
#